data_AF-A0A9D7XQ72-F1
#
_entry.id   AF-A0A9D7XQ72-F1
#
_cell.length_a   1.000
_cell.length_b   1.000
_cell.length_c   1.000
_cell.angle_alpha   90.00
_cell.angle_beta   90.00
_cell.angle_gamma   90.00
#
_symmetry.space_group_name_H-M   'P 1'
#
loop_
_entity.id
_entity.type
_entity.pdbx_description
1 polymer ?
#
loop_
_entity_poly.entity_id
_entity_poly.type
_entity_poly.pdbx_seq_one_letter_code
_entity_poly.pdbx_strand_id
1 'polypeptide(L)'
;MGKQRDVASAGKPTEPPRQKKLPRQARSKFTVDVILDAAEQLLEQTGSLDTVTTRRVAARAGLSIGTLYDYFPNRDAILVELLNRKMSKHCEEMLPRLRGPLCDSLPELFRIGAEQAIEMDRTLLGYGKDFHSRYARYFYFGVYYPEINSPGRKTVLGRIERSTVRLFSQKAEVVRESDRELAAFIFVRALRGMISTVIEERPELLGSPSLIPMLQRMMLAIVDFPAPSEQDTARPCADGAPHGVDFAHHSATMTRRTSFAQQQAR
;
A
#
# COMPACT_ATOMS: atom_id res chain seq x y z
N MET A 1 -2.83 1.04 44.50
CA MET A 1 -3.95 1.27 43.55
C MET A 1 -3.76 2.61 42.89
N GLY A 2 -3.91 2.68 41.56
CA GLY A 2 -3.87 3.96 40.83
C GLY A 2 -3.19 3.84 39.46
N LYS A 3 -3.89 3.20 38.51
CA LYS A 3 -3.57 3.23 37.09
C LYS A 3 -3.50 4.67 36.61
N GLN A 4 -2.44 5.07 35.93
CA GLN A 4 -2.50 6.17 34.98
C GLN A 4 -2.29 5.59 33.59
N ARG A 5 -3.41 5.58 32.87
CA ARG A 5 -3.55 5.18 31.48
C ARG A 5 -2.96 6.33 30.65
N ASP A 6 -1.93 6.05 29.87
CA ASP A 6 -1.53 6.95 28.78
C ASP A 6 -2.52 6.77 27.63
N VAL A 7 -3.54 7.62 27.60
CA VAL A 7 -4.44 7.79 26.44
C VAL A 7 -4.00 9.03 25.68
N ALA A 8 -3.55 8.79 24.45
CA ALA A 8 -3.61 9.64 23.27
C ALA A 8 -3.15 11.11 23.37
N SER A 9 -1.97 11.38 22.81
CA SER A 9 -1.69 12.65 22.12
C SER A 9 -1.85 12.43 20.61
N ALA A 10 -2.88 13.07 20.05
CA ALA A 10 -3.21 13.03 18.64
C ALA A 10 -2.22 13.85 17.80
N GLY A 11 -1.49 13.16 16.94
CA GLY A 11 -0.73 13.69 15.82
C GLY A 11 -0.30 12.51 14.97
N LYS A 12 -0.79 12.42 13.73
CA LYS A 12 -0.37 11.36 12.79
C LYS A 12 1.18 11.35 12.77
N PRO A 13 1.87 10.24 13.02
CA PRO A 13 3.32 10.20 12.87
C PRO A 13 3.67 10.58 11.42
N THR A 14 4.39 11.67 11.24
CA THR A 14 4.87 12.15 9.94
C THR A 14 6.01 11.31 9.39
N GLU A 15 6.58 10.39 10.19
CA GLU A 15 7.65 9.48 9.78
C GLU A 15 7.67 8.21 10.68
N PRO A 16 8.04 7.02 10.15
CA PRO A 16 8.19 5.82 10.98
C PRO A 16 9.28 5.99 12.04
N PRO A 17 9.07 5.49 13.27
CA PRO A 17 10.09 5.56 14.32
C PRO A 17 11.32 4.72 13.93
N ARG A 18 12.49 5.27 14.24
CA ARG A 18 13.80 4.68 13.87
C ARG A 18 14.50 4.09 15.09
N GLN A 19 15.38 3.11 14.84
CA GLN A 19 16.36 2.67 15.83
C GLN A 19 17.30 3.81 16.23
N LYS A 20 17.66 3.91 17.51
CA LYS A 20 18.54 4.96 18.06
C LYS A 20 20.00 4.71 17.72
N LYS A 21 20.48 3.47 17.92
CA LYS A 21 21.84 3.06 17.63
C LYS A 21 21.89 2.41 16.26
N LEU A 22 22.72 2.97 15.39
CA LEU A 22 23.02 2.40 14.09
C LEU A 22 24.15 1.39 14.26
N PRO A 23 23.90 0.07 14.08
CA PRO A 23 24.90 -0.93 14.37
C PRO A 23 26.03 -0.92 13.34
N ARG A 24 27.14 -0.23 13.64
CA ARG A 24 28.34 -0.21 12.79
C ARG A 24 29.31 -1.36 13.12
N GLN A 25 29.31 -1.82 14.37
CA GLN A 25 30.17 -2.90 14.86
C GLN A 25 29.44 -4.25 14.84
N ALA A 26 30.17 -5.35 14.61
CA ALA A 26 29.60 -6.70 14.53
C ALA A 26 28.73 -7.07 15.73
N ARG A 27 29.17 -6.73 16.95
CA ARG A 27 28.40 -6.95 18.19
C ARG A 27 27.06 -6.20 18.22
N SER A 28 27.04 -4.98 17.70
CA SER A 28 25.83 -4.17 17.65
C SER A 28 24.83 -4.72 16.62
N LYS A 29 25.31 -5.24 15.48
CA LYS A 29 24.46 -5.88 14.46
C LYS A 29 23.81 -7.14 15.00
N PHE A 30 24.63 -8.00 15.61
CA PHE A 30 24.17 -9.21 16.27
C PHE A 30 23.09 -8.92 17.33
N THR A 31 23.25 -7.87 18.12
CA THR A 31 22.24 -7.49 19.13
C THR A 31 20.92 -7.07 18.48
N VAL A 32 20.97 -6.32 17.38
CA VAL A 32 19.75 -5.97 16.62
C VAL A 32 19.09 -7.22 16.07
N ASP A 33 19.84 -8.12 15.46
CA ASP A 33 19.30 -9.38 14.90
C ASP A 33 18.57 -10.20 15.97
N VAL A 34 19.20 -10.37 17.14
CA VAL A 34 18.59 -11.08 18.29
C VAL A 34 17.30 -10.40 18.77
N ILE A 35 17.24 -9.06 18.80
CA ILE A 35 16.01 -8.33 19.16
C ILE A 35 14.90 -8.56 18.13
N LEU A 36 15.24 -8.51 16.84
CA LEU A 36 14.27 -8.70 15.75
C LEU A 36 13.77 -10.15 15.69
N ASP A 37 14.65 -11.13 15.89
CA ASP A 37 14.30 -12.55 15.98
C ASP A 37 13.37 -12.82 17.16
N ALA A 38 13.65 -12.21 18.32
CA ALA A 38 12.77 -12.30 19.49
C ALA A 38 11.37 -11.73 19.22
N ALA A 39 11.28 -10.60 18.50
CA ALA A 39 10.01 -10.01 18.11
C ALA A 39 9.23 -10.88 17.10
N GLU A 40 9.93 -11.45 16.11
CA GLU A 40 9.35 -12.36 15.12
C GLU A 40 8.80 -13.64 15.76
N GLN A 41 9.57 -14.28 16.64
CA GLN A 41 9.10 -15.47 17.36
C GLN A 41 7.87 -15.18 18.22
N LEU A 42 7.77 -14.00 18.83
CA LEU A 42 6.59 -13.62 19.61
C LEU A 42 5.35 -13.47 18.73
N LEU A 43 5.51 -12.94 17.52
CA LEU A 43 4.43 -12.86 16.52
C LEU A 43 3.98 -14.25 16.09
N GLU A 44 4.91 -15.10 15.68
CA GLU A 44 4.63 -16.45 15.17
C GLU A 44 3.91 -17.33 16.21
N GLN A 45 4.31 -17.23 17.48
CA GLN A 45 3.74 -18.06 18.54
C GLN A 45 2.32 -17.67 18.94
N THR A 46 1.96 -16.40 18.79
CA THR A 46 0.72 -15.88 19.37
C THR A 46 -0.28 -15.38 18.33
N GLY A 47 0.17 -15.19 17.08
CA GLY A 47 -0.62 -14.62 16.00
C GLY A 47 -1.15 -13.21 16.29
N SER A 48 -0.72 -12.58 17.40
CA SER A 48 -1.24 -11.32 17.87
C SER A 48 -0.12 -10.35 18.13
N LEU A 49 -0.30 -9.17 17.58
CA LEU A 49 0.63 -8.08 17.74
C LEU A 49 0.80 -7.66 19.21
N ASP A 50 -0.27 -7.72 20.00
CA ASP A 50 -0.33 -7.20 21.38
C ASP A 50 0.68 -7.89 22.31
N THR A 51 1.18 -9.04 21.89
CA THR A 51 2.17 -9.82 22.62
C THR A 51 3.59 -9.28 22.44
N VAL A 52 3.84 -8.50 21.39
CA VAL A 52 5.15 -7.91 21.07
C VAL A 52 5.34 -6.64 21.90
N THR A 53 5.54 -6.77 23.20
CA THR A 53 5.89 -5.63 24.07
C THR A 53 7.40 -5.52 24.21
N THR A 54 7.94 -4.31 24.41
CA THR A 54 9.39 -4.09 24.63
C THR A 54 9.93 -4.98 25.75
N ARG A 55 9.17 -5.19 26.84
CA ARG A 55 9.52 -6.10 27.93
C ARG A 55 9.60 -7.56 27.49
N ARG A 56 8.61 -8.05 26.76
CA ARG A 56 8.58 -9.44 26.28
C ARG A 56 9.69 -9.70 25.26
N VAL A 57 9.94 -8.74 24.37
CA VAL A 57 11.05 -8.81 23.41
C VAL A 57 12.39 -8.84 24.13
N ALA A 58 12.63 -7.94 25.10
CA ALA A 58 13.87 -7.95 25.88
C ALA A 58 14.10 -9.28 26.61
N ALA A 59 13.06 -9.79 27.29
CA ALA A 59 13.12 -11.06 27.99
C ALA A 59 13.43 -12.24 27.05
N ARG A 60 12.77 -12.30 25.88
CA ARG A 60 13.03 -13.33 24.87
C ARG A 60 14.42 -13.21 24.25
N ALA A 61 14.91 -11.99 24.03
CA ALA A 61 16.24 -11.72 23.50
C ALA A 61 17.37 -11.98 24.51
N GLY A 62 17.06 -12.28 25.77
CA GLY A 62 18.06 -12.41 26.84
C GLY A 62 18.75 -11.09 27.19
N LEU A 63 18.07 -9.95 26.97
CA LEU A 63 18.60 -8.61 27.20
C LEU A 63 17.89 -7.92 28.36
N SER A 64 18.59 -6.99 29.00
CA SER A 64 17.94 -6.07 29.94
C SER A 64 17.01 -5.11 29.17
N ILE A 65 15.95 -4.65 29.83
CA ILE A 65 15.03 -3.66 29.23
C ILE A 65 15.76 -2.35 28.88
N GLY A 66 16.75 -1.94 29.68
CA GLY A 66 17.59 -0.78 29.40
C GLY A 66 18.42 -0.98 28.13
N THR A 67 19.03 -2.15 27.96
CA THR A 67 19.75 -2.51 26.73
C THR A 67 18.84 -2.48 25.52
N LEU A 68 17.58 -2.92 25.62
CA LEU A 68 16.66 -2.79 24.48
C LEU A 68 16.38 -1.32 24.15
N TYR A 69 16.16 -0.46 25.15
CA TYR A 69 15.91 0.96 24.94
C TYR A 69 17.09 1.77 24.38
N ASP A 70 18.31 1.25 24.51
CA ASP A 70 19.49 1.76 23.83
C ASP A 70 19.40 1.60 22.30
N TYR A 71 18.73 0.56 21.82
CA TYR A 71 18.57 0.27 20.39
C TYR A 71 17.24 0.79 19.86
N PHE A 72 16.13 0.50 20.55
CA PHE A 72 14.79 0.82 20.08
C PHE A 72 14.04 1.70 21.07
N PRO A 73 13.58 2.90 20.67
CA PRO A 73 12.88 3.82 21.57
C PRO A 73 11.53 3.28 22.05
N ASN A 74 10.87 2.45 21.24
CA ASN A 74 9.54 1.92 21.49
C ASN A 74 9.30 0.63 20.69
N ARG A 75 8.14 0.02 20.93
CA ARG A 75 7.68 -1.18 20.21
C ARG A 75 7.59 -0.95 18.70
N ASP A 76 7.03 0.17 18.28
CA ASP A 76 6.82 0.47 16.87
C ASP A 76 8.14 0.50 16.09
N ALA A 77 9.22 1.02 16.68
CA ALA A 77 10.55 1.01 16.07
C ALA A 77 11.08 -0.41 15.84
N ILE A 78 10.76 -1.36 16.72
CA ILE A 78 11.12 -2.78 16.55
C ILE A 78 10.33 -3.38 15.39
N LEU A 79 9.01 -3.15 15.37
CA LEU A 79 8.12 -3.70 14.33
C LEU A 79 8.46 -3.14 12.95
N VAL A 80 8.73 -1.84 12.89
CA VAL A 80 9.13 -1.15 11.68
C VAL A 80 10.45 -1.71 11.14
N GLU A 81 11.44 -1.94 12.02
CA GLU A 81 12.72 -2.53 11.61
C GLU A 81 12.60 -4.02 11.25
N LEU A 82 11.75 -4.78 11.94
CA LEU A 82 11.46 -6.17 11.58
C LEU A 82 10.85 -6.24 10.17
N LEU A 83 9.91 -5.35 9.85
CA LEU A 83 9.35 -5.26 8.51
C LEU A 83 10.42 -4.86 7.49
N ASN A 84 11.27 -3.88 7.79
CA ASN A 84 12.39 -3.54 6.91
C ASN A 84 13.25 -4.77 6.58
N ARG A 85 13.61 -5.56 7.59
CA ARG A 85 14.39 -6.78 7.40
C ARG A 85 13.69 -7.78 6.47
N LYS A 86 12.38 -8.02 6.68
CA LYS A 86 11.57 -8.89 5.81
C LYS A 86 11.53 -8.35 4.38
N MET A 87 11.38 -7.04 4.25
CA MET A 87 11.25 -6.37 2.97
C MET A 87 12.58 -6.33 2.20
N SER A 88 13.71 -6.13 2.87
CA SER A 88 15.07 -6.32 2.34
C SER A 88 15.22 -7.68 1.69
N LYS A 89 14.96 -8.72 2.46
CA LYS A 89 15.04 -10.11 1.98
C LYS A 89 14.11 -10.37 0.79
N HIS A 90 12.86 -9.93 0.90
CA HIS A 90 11.87 -10.08 -0.19
C HIS A 90 12.29 -9.37 -1.47
N CYS A 91 12.84 -8.15 -1.37
CA CYS A 91 13.38 -7.44 -2.52
C CYS A 91 14.60 -8.13 -3.13
N GLU A 92 15.52 -8.65 -2.32
CA GLU A 92 16.68 -9.40 -2.81
C GLU A 92 16.27 -10.66 -3.58
N GLU A 93 15.23 -11.35 -3.14
CA GLU A 93 14.67 -12.53 -3.82
C GLU A 93 13.89 -12.17 -5.10
N MET A 94 13.21 -11.02 -5.11
CA MET A 94 12.40 -10.54 -6.24
C MET A 94 13.24 -9.87 -7.33
N LEU A 95 14.27 -9.09 -6.99
CA LEU A 95 15.06 -8.29 -7.94
C LEU A 95 15.64 -9.09 -9.12
N PRO A 96 16.10 -10.34 -8.96
CA PRO A 96 16.50 -11.20 -10.08
C PRO A 96 15.34 -11.59 -10.99
N ARG A 97 14.12 -11.79 -10.46
CA ARG A 97 12.92 -12.13 -11.24
C ARG A 97 12.47 -10.97 -12.13
N LEU A 98 12.76 -9.74 -11.70
CA LEU A 98 12.59 -8.51 -12.50
C LEU A 98 13.67 -8.34 -13.58
N ARG A 99 14.69 -9.21 -13.63
CA ARG A 99 15.71 -9.27 -14.68
C ARG A 99 15.52 -10.56 -15.48
N GLY A 100 14.61 -10.54 -16.46
CA GLY A 100 14.36 -11.67 -17.37
C GLY A 100 13.18 -11.42 -18.31
N PRO A 101 12.88 -12.36 -19.23
CA PRO A 101 11.83 -12.21 -20.26
C PRO A 101 10.42 -11.93 -19.71
N LEU A 102 10.18 -12.25 -18.43
CA LEU A 102 8.93 -11.98 -17.72
C LEU A 102 8.60 -10.47 -17.63
N CYS A 103 9.60 -9.58 -17.76
CA CYS A 103 9.40 -8.13 -17.80
C CYS A 103 9.24 -7.56 -19.21
N ASP A 104 9.19 -8.39 -20.26
CA ASP A 104 9.03 -7.93 -21.65
C ASP A 104 7.55 -7.71 -22.03
N SER A 105 6.63 -7.98 -21.10
CA SER A 105 5.17 -7.83 -21.26
C SER A 105 4.61 -6.89 -20.19
N LEU A 106 3.91 -5.84 -20.62
CA LEU A 106 3.21 -4.90 -19.75
C LEU A 106 2.14 -5.57 -18.87
N PRO A 107 1.27 -6.44 -19.41
CA PRO A 107 0.39 -7.30 -18.63
C PRO A 107 1.09 -8.05 -17.49
N GLU A 108 2.25 -8.66 -17.77
CA GLU A 108 2.92 -9.54 -16.80
C GLU A 108 3.65 -8.73 -15.72
N LEU A 109 4.30 -7.63 -16.10
CA LEU A 109 4.88 -6.68 -15.16
C LEU A 109 3.82 -6.16 -14.19
N PHE A 110 2.63 -5.83 -14.72
CA PHE A 110 1.50 -5.40 -13.91
C PHE A 110 1.03 -6.49 -12.94
N ARG A 111 0.80 -7.69 -13.45
CA ARG A 111 0.32 -8.84 -12.65
C ARG A 111 1.26 -9.12 -11.48
N ILE A 112 2.56 -9.22 -11.76
CA ILE A 112 3.59 -9.42 -10.74
C ILE A 112 3.54 -8.26 -9.73
N GLY A 113 3.55 -7.01 -10.19
CA GLY A 113 3.47 -5.85 -9.30
C GLY A 113 2.24 -5.87 -8.39
N ALA A 114 1.07 -6.22 -8.93
CA ALA A 114 -0.20 -6.28 -8.20
C ALA A 114 -0.20 -7.41 -7.16
N GLU A 115 0.31 -8.58 -7.51
CA GLU A 115 0.43 -9.71 -6.56
C GLU A 115 1.37 -9.37 -5.41
N GLN A 116 2.52 -8.75 -5.72
CA GLN A 116 3.48 -8.33 -4.69
C GLN A 116 2.90 -7.24 -3.78
N ALA A 117 2.17 -6.30 -4.35
CA ALA A 117 1.44 -5.28 -3.61
C ALA A 117 0.40 -5.89 -2.64
N ILE A 118 -0.44 -6.80 -3.12
CA ILE A 118 -1.45 -7.48 -2.30
C ILE A 118 -0.78 -8.29 -1.18
N GLU A 119 0.30 -9.01 -1.48
CA GLU A 119 0.99 -9.83 -0.49
C GLU A 119 1.69 -8.98 0.60
N MET A 120 2.27 -7.85 0.19
CA MET A 120 2.80 -6.84 1.10
C MET A 120 1.73 -6.35 2.07
N ASP A 121 0.57 -5.95 1.54
CA ASP A 121 -0.52 -5.45 2.36
C ASP A 121 -1.09 -6.52 3.28
N ARG A 122 -1.23 -7.77 2.81
CA ARG A 122 -1.63 -8.91 3.66
C ARG A 122 -0.66 -9.10 4.81
N THR A 123 0.64 -9.05 4.52
CA THR A 123 1.69 -9.13 5.53
C THR A 123 1.50 -8.02 6.56
N LEU A 124 1.40 -6.76 6.12
CA LEU A 124 1.20 -5.59 6.99
C LEU A 124 -0.09 -5.65 7.81
N LEU A 125 -1.19 -6.13 7.23
CA LEU A 125 -2.46 -6.36 7.92
C LEU A 125 -2.35 -7.46 8.99
N GLY A 126 -1.45 -8.43 8.80
CA GLY A 126 -1.08 -9.41 9.83
C GLY A 126 -0.44 -8.74 11.07
N TYR A 127 0.18 -7.58 10.89
CA TYR A 127 0.61 -6.69 11.98
C TYR A 127 -0.54 -5.76 12.42
N GLY A 128 -1.81 -6.05 12.14
CA GLY A 128 -2.95 -5.28 12.64
C GLY A 128 -3.28 -3.99 11.87
N LYS A 129 -4.57 -3.65 11.86
CA LYS A 129 -5.13 -2.53 11.08
C LYS A 129 -4.56 -1.16 11.46
N ASP A 130 -4.34 -0.89 12.75
CA ASP A 130 -3.78 0.39 13.20
C ASP A 130 -2.33 0.57 12.73
N PHE A 131 -1.54 -0.51 12.78
CA PHE A 131 -0.17 -0.49 12.26
C PHE A 131 -0.15 -0.28 10.74
N HIS A 132 -1.00 -1.01 10.00
CA HIS A 132 -1.16 -0.84 8.56
C HIS A 132 -1.54 0.61 8.21
N SER A 133 -2.59 1.17 8.83
CA SER A 133 -3.03 2.54 8.57
C SER A 133 -1.94 3.59 8.84
N ARG A 134 -1.11 3.38 9.87
CA ARG A 134 0.00 4.30 10.20
C ARG A 134 1.18 4.18 9.25
N TYR A 135 1.55 2.95 8.89
CA TYR A 135 2.87 2.68 8.31
C TYR A 135 2.88 2.06 6.92
N ALA A 136 1.78 1.48 6.42
CA ALA A 136 1.74 0.78 5.12
C ALA A 136 2.25 1.65 3.97
N ARG A 137 1.94 2.95 4.02
CA ARG A 137 2.40 3.93 3.03
C ARG A 137 3.92 4.03 2.86
N TYR A 138 4.69 3.64 3.87
CA TYR A 138 6.15 3.69 3.89
C TYR A 138 6.79 2.38 3.41
N PHE A 139 6.08 1.25 3.53
CA PHE A 139 6.59 -0.06 3.12
C PHE A 139 6.31 -0.39 1.65
N TYR A 140 5.40 0.34 1.02
CA TYR A 140 5.09 0.19 -0.41
C TYR A 140 6.30 0.51 -1.31
N PHE A 141 6.65 -0.40 -2.22
CA PHE A 141 7.75 -0.27 -3.21
C PHE A 141 9.11 0.20 -2.65
N GLY A 142 9.37 -0.05 -1.37
CA GLY A 142 10.64 0.29 -0.74
C GLY A 142 10.91 1.76 -0.48
N VAL A 143 9.86 2.51 -0.14
CA VAL A 143 9.97 3.89 0.36
C VAL A 143 10.64 3.96 1.75
N TYR A 144 10.74 2.84 2.49
CA TYR A 144 11.42 2.78 3.78
C TYR A 144 12.22 1.47 3.93
N TYR A 145 13.55 1.57 3.79
CA TYR A 145 14.54 0.49 3.97
C TYR A 145 15.82 1.09 4.58
N PRO A 146 15.95 1.21 5.91
CA PRO A 146 17.16 1.69 6.53
C PRO A 146 18.13 0.52 6.75
N GLU A 147 18.67 -0.06 5.67
CA GLU A 147 20.05 -0.53 5.79
C GLU A 147 20.96 0.69 5.67
N ILE A 148 21.46 1.08 6.84
CA ILE A 148 22.06 2.37 7.14
C ILE A 148 23.42 2.62 6.43
N ASN A 149 23.88 1.70 5.57
CA ASN A 149 25.20 1.77 4.95
C ASN A 149 25.25 1.88 3.41
N SER A 150 24.13 2.03 2.70
CA SER A 150 24.16 2.17 1.23
C SER A 150 23.77 3.58 0.76
N PRO A 151 24.70 4.38 0.18
CA PRO A 151 24.39 5.65 -0.45
C PRO A 151 23.68 5.41 -1.78
N GLY A 152 22.39 5.10 -1.73
CA GLY A 152 21.56 4.78 -2.89
C GLY A 152 20.07 4.69 -2.56
N ARG A 153 19.62 5.40 -1.53
CA ARG A 153 18.30 5.30 -0.87
C ARG A 153 17.08 5.72 -1.73
N LYS A 154 17.27 5.89 -3.04
CA LYS A 154 16.22 6.15 -4.07
C LYS A 154 16.12 5.02 -5.12
N THR A 155 16.70 3.84 -4.87
CA THR A 155 17.01 2.92 -5.98
C THR A 155 15.95 1.89 -6.32
N VAL A 156 15.10 1.35 -5.43
CA VAL A 156 14.13 0.31 -5.86
C VAL A 156 12.97 0.93 -6.65
N LEU A 157 12.17 1.81 -6.04
CA LEU A 157 11.09 2.50 -6.75
C LEU A 157 11.60 3.26 -7.98
N GLY A 158 12.68 4.02 -7.84
CA GLY A 158 13.29 4.71 -8.98
C GLY A 158 13.84 3.77 -10.05
N ARG A 159 14.28 2.55 -9.69
CA ARG A 159 14.70 1.54 -10.68
C ARG A 159 13.51 0.87 -11.32
N ILE A 160 12.42 0.64 -10.59
CA ILE A 160 11.15 0.16 -11.15
C ILE A 160 10.67 1.20 -12.16
N GLU A 161 10.57 2.48 -11.78
CA GLU A 161 10.19 3.58 -12.68
C GLU A 161 11.09 3.67 -13.90
N ARG A 162 12.43 3.69 -13.74
CA ARG A 162 13.36 3.72 -14.89
C ARG A 162 13.21 2.49 -15.80
N SER A 163 12.98 1.32 -15.22
CA SER A 163 12.70 0.10 -15.98
C SER A 163 11.37 0.19 -16.72
N THR A 164 10.33 0.76 -16.09
CA THR A 164 9.02 0.99 -16.70
C THR A 164 9.11 1.99 -17.84
N VAL A 165 9.84 3.11 -17.68
CA VAL A 165 10.11 4.06 -18.76
C VAL A 165 10.81 3.35 -19.92
N ARG A 166 11.87 2.58 -19.65
CA ARG A 166 12.58 1.81 -20.68
C ARG A 166 11.64 0.84 -21.41
N LEU A 167 10.79 0.12 -20.68
CA LEU A 167 9.83 -0.82 -21.25
C LEU A 167 8.79 -0.12 -22.12
N PHE A 168 8.25 1.02 -21.65
CA PHE A 168 7.32 1.82 -22.42
C PHE A 168 7.97 2.27 -23.72
N SER A 169 9.19 2.83 -23.68
CA SER A 169 9.91 3.25 -24.87
C SER A 169 10.22 2.11 -25.85
N GLN A 170 10.48 0.90 -25.36
CA GLN A 170 10.69 -0.29 -26.20
C GLN A 170 9.40 -0.83 -26.83
N LYS A 171 8.24 -0.52 -26.26
CA LYS A 171 6.91 -0.99 -26.70
C LYS A 171 6.07 0.17 -27.26
N ALA A 172 6.69 1.06 -28.04
CA ALA A 172 6.03 2.25 -28.58
C ALA A 172 4.82 1.93 -29.50
N GLU A 173 4.74 0.73 -30.07
CA GLU A 173 3.58 0.27 -30.85
C GLU A 173 2.33 0.06 -29.99
N VAL A 174 2.51 -0.26 -28.71
CA VAL A 174 1.42 -0.54 -27.75
C VAL A 174 1.22 0.63 -26.78
N VAL A 175 2.30 1.32 -26.42
CA VAL A 175 2.25 2.50 -25.55
C VAL A 175 2.15 3.74 -26.41
N ARG A 176 0.95 4.29 -26.52
CA ARG A 176 0.63 5.48 -27.31
C ARG A 176 0.78 6.78 -26.53
N GLU A 177 0.90 6.71 -25.21
CA GLU A 177 1.15 7.90 -24.39
C GLU A 177 2.52 8.51 -24.71
N SER A 178 2.55 9.83 -24.87
CA SER A 178 3.75 10.54 -25.33
C SER A 178 4.72 10.81 -24.19
N ASP A 179 4.21 11.19 -23.02
CA ASP A 179 4.99 11.42 -21.82
C ASP A 179 5.25 10.10 -21.08
N ARG A 180 6.35 9.43 -21.45
CA ARG A 180 6.76 8.14 -20.88
C ARG A 180 7.11 8.23 -19.40
N GLU A 181 7.61 9.37 -18.97
CA GLU A 181 8.03 9.59 -17.59
C GLU A 181 6.80 9.74 -16.69
N LEU A 182 5.84 10.57 -17.09
CA LEU A 182 4.56 10.72 -16.41
C LEU A 182 3.75 9.43 -16.44
N ALA A 183 3.66 8.76 -17.59
CA ALA A 183 2.98 7.48 -17.72
C ALA A 183 3.57 6.45 -16.75
N ALA A 184 4.91 6.31 -16.68
CA ALA A 184 5.56 5.38 -15.76
C ALA A 184 5.34 5.78 -14.30
N PHE A 185 5.39 7.07 -13.98
CA PHE A 185 5.11 7.60 -12.65
C PHE A 185 3.69 7.24 -12.19
N ILE A 186 2.69 7.46 -13.04
CA ILE A 186 1.28 7.13 -12.78
C ILE A 186 1.12 5.61 -12.71
N PHE A 187 1.70 4.86 -13.64
CA PHE A 187 1.58 3.41 -13.68
C PHE A 187 2.08 2.73 -12.39
N VAL A 188 3.20 3.18 -11.85
CA VAL A 188 3.75 2.60 -10.62
C VAL A 188 2.92 3.02 -9.39
N ARG A 189 2.38 4.24 -9.36
CA ARG A 189 1.65 4.79 -8.19
C ARG A 189 0.16 4.45 -8.17
N ALA A 190 -0.51 4.40 -9.31
CA ALA A 190 -1.94 4.14 -9.41
C ALA A 190 -2.28 2.72 -8.96
N LEU A 191 -1.42 1.74 -9.27
CA LEU A 191 -1.55 0.38 -8.75
C LEU A 191 -1.68 0.36 -7.22
N ARG A 192 -0.77 1.09 -6.54
CA ARG A 192 -0.81 1.25 -5.09
C ARG A 192 -2.13 1.86 -4.63
N GLY A 193 -2.51 3.00 -5.21
CA GLY A 193 -3.71 3.72 -4.81
C GLY A 193 -4.97 2.85 -4.90
N MET A 194 -5.12 2.11 -6.00
CA MET A 194 -6.26 1.21 -6.20
C MET A 194 -6.28 0.06 -5.20
N ILE A 195 -5.14 -0.58 -4.94
CA ILE A 195 -5.05 -1.68 -3.97
C ILE A 195 -5.31 -1.18 -2.54
N SER A 196 -4.73 -0.05 -2.15
CA SER A 196 -4.97 0.57 -0.84
C SER A 196 -6.46 0.90 -0.63
N THR A 197 -7.15 1.40 -1.66
CA THR A 197 -8.59 1.68 -1.58
C THR A 197 -9.39 0.41 -1.34
N VAL A 198 -9.08 -0.67 -2.06
CA VAL A 198 -9.73 -1.98 -1.86
C VAL A 198 -9.51 -2.49 -0.43
N ILE A 199 -8.32 -2.33 0.12
CA ILE A 199 -8.00 -2.77 1.49
C ILE A 199 -8.78 -1.98 2.54
N GLU A 200 -8.85 -0.66 2.37
CA GLU A 200 -9.49 0.23 3.34
C GLU A 200 -11.01 0.08 3.35
N GLU A 201 -11.62 -0.07 2.18
CA GLU A 201 -13.08 -0.08 2.05
C GLU A 201 -13.68 -1.50 2.00
N ARG A 202 -13.02 -2.44 1.31
CA ARG A 202 -13.57 -3.77 0.99
C ARG A 202 -12.49 -4.87 0.93
N PRO A 203 -11.82 -5.17 2.05
CA PRO A 203 -10.67 -6.09 2.08
C PRO A 203 -11.00 -7.52 1.62
N GLU A 204 -12.27 -7.95 1.68
CA GLU A 204 -12.73 -9.25 1.17
C GLU A 204 -12.52 -9.40 -0.34
N LEU A 205 -12.44 -8.29 -1.09
CA LEU A 205 -12.22 -8.32 -2.53
C LEU A 205 -10.78 -8.70 -2.91
N LEU A 206 -9.82 -8.68 -1.96
CA LEU A 206 -8.44 -9.13 -2.20
C LEU A 206 -8.35 -10.63 -2.55
N GLY A 207 -9.37 -11.41 -2.22
CA GLY A 207 -9.47 -12.83 -2.60
C GLY A 207 -10.16 -13.04 -3.96
N SER A 208 -10.69 -11.99 -4.57
CA SER A 208 -11.43 -12.12 -5.83
C SER A 208 -10.50 -12.46 -6.99
N PRO A 209 -10.79 -13.53 -7.76
CA PRO A 209 -10.00 -13.88 -8.94
C PRO A 209 -10.10 -12.82 -10.05
N SER A 210 -11.10 -11.93 -9.98
CA SER A 210 -11.32 -10.88 -10.98
C SER A 210 -10.60 -9.57 -10.67
N LEU A 211 -10.08 -9.38 -9.45
CA LEU A 211 -9.49 -8.10 -9.03
C LEU A 211 -8.28 -7.72 -9.89
N ILE A 212 -7.25 -8.58 -9.93
CA ILE A 212 -6.02 -8.31 -10.69
C ILE A 212 -6.32 -8.11 -12.18
N PRO A 213 -7.11 -8.96 -12.87
CA PRO A 213 -7.50 -8.73 -14.26
C PRO A 213 -8.25 -7.42 -14.52
N MET A 214 -9.06 -6.94 -13.57
CA MET A 214 -9.74 -5.63 -13.69
C MET A 214 -8.75 -4.48 -13.55
N LEU A 215 -7.93 -4.49 -12.50
CA LEU A 215 -6.91 -3.46 -12.29
C LEU A 215 -5.92 -3.39 -13.46
N GLN A 216 -5.56 -4.55 -14.02
CA GLN A 216 -4.67 -4.63 -15.17
C GLN A 216 -5.25 -3.94 -16.40
N ARG A 217 -6.53 -4.18 -16.72
CA ARG A 217 -7.21 -3.52 -17.84
C ARG A 217 -7.26 -2.01 -17.67
N MET A 218 -7.59 -1.54 -16.46
CA MET A 218 -7.59 -0.11 -16.14
C MET A 218 -6.20 0.51 -16.32
N MET A 219 -5.15 -0.20 -15.91
CA MET A 219 -3.77 0.31 -15.92
C MET A 219 -3.13 0.26 -17.29
N LEU A 220 -3.47 -0.73 -18.11
CA LEU A 220 -3.07 -0.76 -19.52
C LEU A 220 -3.79 0.32 -20.33
N ALA A 221 -5.03 0.67 -19.98
CA ALA A 221 -5.71 1.80 -20.61
C ALA A 221 -4.96 3.12 -20.43
N ILE A 222 -4.34 3.36 -19.27
CA ILE A 222 -3.55 4.60 -19.00
C ILE A 222 -2.45 4.83 -20.05
N VAL A 223 -1.90 3.77 -20.63
CA VAL A 223 -0.74 3.86 -21.53
C VAL A 223 -1.12 3.67 -23.01
N ASP A 224 -2.36 3.26 -23.30
CA ASP A 224 -2.85 2.93 -24.64
C ASP A 224 -3.67 4.06 -25.29
N PHE A 225 -4.13 5.06 -24.52
CA PHE A 225 -4.76 6.24 -25.10
C PHE A 225 -3.71 7.31 -25.43
N PRO A 226 -3.72 7.89 -26.64
CA PRO A 226 -2.87 9.03 -26.96
C PRO A 226 -3.33 10.26 -26.15
N ALA A 227 -2.38 11.11 -25.76
CA ALA A 227 -2.71 12.42 -25.19
C ALA A 227 -3.68 13.16 -26.12
N PRO A 228 -4.70 13.87 -25.57
CA PRO A 228 -5.57 14.70 -26.39
C PRO A 228 -4.70 15.66 -27.19
N SER A 229 -4.94 15.76 -28.50
CA SER A 229 -4.20 16.71 -29.33
C SER A 229 -4.53 18.14 -28.85
N GLU A 230 -3.63 19.13 -29.08
CA GLU A 230 -3.96 20.55 -28.85
C GLU A 230 -5.24 20.99 -29.62
N GLN A 231 -5.65 20.23 -30.63
CA GLN A 231 -6.89 20.44 -31.39
C GLN A 231 -8.13 19.88 -30.67
N ASP A 232 -7.99 18.85 -29.81
CA ASP A 232 -9.09 18.30 -29.01
C ASP A 232 -9.44 19.19 -27.81
N THR A 233 -8.45 19.88 -27.24
CA THR A 233 -8.64 20.84 -26.14
C THR A 233 -9.16 22.21 -26.61
N ALA A 234 -8.94 22.53 -27.90
CA ALA A 234 -9.39 23.77 -28.53
C ALA A 234 -10.82 23.72 -29.06
N ARG A 235 -11.56 22.59 -28.89
CA ARG A 235 -13.00 22.58 -29.18
C ARG A 235 -13.69 23.49 -28.17
N PRO A 236 -14.22 24.66 -28.56
CA PRO A 236 -15.08 25.41 -27.67
C PRO A 236 -16.27 24.50 -27.35
N CYS A 237 -16.80 24.58 -26.14
CA CYS A 237 -18.17 24.12 -25.85
C CYS A 237 -19.15 24.91 -26.74
N ALA A 238 -19.21 24.58 -28.03
CA ALA A 238 -20.21 25.02 -28.95
C ALA A 238 -21.31 23.96 -28.91
N ASP A 239 -22.20 24.12 -27.92
CA ASP A 239 -23.64 23.96 -28.11
C ASP A 239 -24.33 24.49 -26.86
N GLY A 240 -24.58 25.81 -26.89
CA GLY A 240 -25.67 26.40 -26.15
C GLY A 240 -26.99 25.92 -26.75
N ALA A 241 -27.42 24.72 -26.40
CA ALA A 241 -28.83 24.33 -26.46
C ALA A 241 -29.39 24.43 -25.03
N PRO A 242 -30.44 25.23 -24.78
CA PRO A 242 -31.08 25.23 -23.47
C PRO A 242 -31.84 23.90 -23.36
N HIS A 243 -31.26 22.91 -22.68
CA HIS A 243 -32.06 21.84 -22.11
C HIS A 243 -32.90 22.46 -21.00
N GLY A 244 -34.09 22.93 -21.37
CA GLY A 244 -35.16 23.26 -20.44
C GLY A 244 -35.49 22.03 -19.62
N VAL A 245 -34.95 21.97 -18.41
CA VAL A 245 -35.40 21.03 -17.40
C VAL A 245 -36.62 21.67 -16.76
N ASP A 246 -37.81 21.36 -17.29
CA ASP A 246 -39.09 21.75 -16.72
C ASP A 246 -39.26 21.10 -15.35
N PHE A 247 -38.85 21.82 -14.29
CA PHE A 247 -39.26 21.52 -12.93
C PHE A 247 -40.67 22.09 -12.70
N ALA A 248 -41.66 21.45 -13.31
CA ALA A 248 -43.06 21.74 -12.99
C ALA A 248 -43.44 21.03 -11.68
N HIS A 249 -43.62 21.85 -10.65
CA HIS A 249 -44.32 21.54 -9.41
C HIS A 249 -45.59 20.72 -9.64
N HIS A 250 -45.73 19.58 -8.94
CA HIS A 250 -47.02 19.02 -8.59
C HIS A 250 -47.02 18.60 -7.12
N SER A 251 -47.56 19.48 -6.27
CA SER A 251 -48.12 19.13 -4.98
C SER A 251 -49.64 19.30 -5.03
N ALA A 252 -50.31 18.29 -4.50
CA ALA A 252 -51.70 18.22 -4.07
C ALA A 252 -52.80 18.10 -5.16
N THR A 253 -53.42 16.93 -5.23
CA THR A 253 -54.85 16.81 -4.88
C THR A 253 -55.22 15.38 -4.48
N MET A 254 -55.72 15.30 -3.25
CA MET A 254 -56.27 14.15 -2.56
C MET A 254 -57.75 14.05 -2.95
N THR A 255 -58.23 12.94 -3.52
CA THR A 255 -59.63 12.49 -3.39
C THR A 255 -59.77 10.98 -3.68
N ARG A 256 -60.00 10.24 -2.59
CA ARG A 256 -60.74 8.97 -2.41
C ARG A 256 -61.13 8.14 -3.65
N ARG A 257 -60.74 6.86 -3.63
CA ARG A 257 -61.73 5.76 -3.61
C ARG A 257 -61.18 4.51 -2.93
N THR A 258 -61.94 4.12 -1.92
CA THR A 258 -61.88 2.93 -1.07
C THR A 258 -62.15 1.62 -1.82
N SER A 259 -61.55 0.54 -1.30
CA SER A 259 -62.16 -0.78 -1.01
C SER A 259 -61.73 -1.99 -1.86
N PHE A 260 -61.57 -3.11 -1.12
CA PHE A 260 -61.37 -4.51 -1.49
C PHE A 260 -59.96 -4.96 -1.87
N ALA A 261 -59.33 -5.97 -1.26
CA ALA A 261 -59.61 -6.78 -0.08
C ALA A 261 -58.34 -7.58 0.24
N GLN A 262 -57.78 -7.42 1.45
CA GLN A 262 -56.97 -8.47 2.07
C GLN A 262 -57.95 -9.44 2.71
N GLN A 263 -57.95 -10.69 2.24
CA GLN A 263 -58.52 -11.80 3.00
C GLN A 263 -57.58 -12.99 2.89
N GLN A 264 -57.42 -13.64 4.05
CA GLN A 264 -56.81 -14.95 4.31
C GLN A 264 -55.33 -14.95 4.72
N ALA A 265 -55.12 -14.55 5.98
CA ALA A 265 -54.36 -15.38 6.91
C ALA A 265 -55.37 -16.17 7.76
N ARG A 266 -55.40 -17.49 7.58
CA ARG A 266 -55.67 -18.51 8.61
C ARG A 266 -54.98 -19.79 8.17
#